data_AF-A0A9X2M7W6-F1
#
_entry.id   AF-A0A9X2M7W6-F1
#
_cell.length_a   1.000
_cell.length_b   1.000
_cell.length_c   1.000
_cell.angle_alpha   90.00
_cell.angle_beta   90.00
_cell.angle_gamma   90.00
#
_symmetry.space_group_name_H-M   'P 1'
#
loop_
_entity.id
_entity.type
_entity.pdbx_description
1 polymer ?
#
loop_
_entity_poly.entity_id
_entity_poly.type
_entity_poly.pdbx_seq_one_letter_code
_entity_poly.pdbx_strand_id
1 'polypeptide(L)'
;MALTSRIRFIHLVTLLPTRMNHALRVAERVATEDILSNGRVELGTGRGNTTLALRAFEVDPSENKAQWREGIELIRHAFLDDVFSYVGEHYKIPPRSLVPKPLQTPYPPISAAAGSPSSVETAA
;
A
#
# COMPACT_ATOMS: atom_id res chain seq x y z
N MET A 1 14.76 9.94 7.98
CA MET A 1 13.79 10.14 9.09
C MET A 1 14.46 10.65 10.38
N ALA A 2 15.72 10.30 10.64
CA ALA A 2 16.45 10.64 11.87
C ALA A 2 16.76 12.14 12.11
N LEU A 3 16.67 12.99 11.09
CA LEU A 3 16.99 14.42 11.21
C LEU A 3 15.86 15.27 11.82
N THR A 4 14.71 14.66 12.11
CA THR A 4 13.54 15.36 12.67
C THR A 4 12.77 14.45 13.61
N SER A 5 12.25 15.04 14.68
CA SER A 5 11.46 14.35 15.71
C SER A 5 9.95 14.64 15.62
N ARG A 6 9.52 15.59 14.78
CA ARG A 6 8.11 16.04 14.72
C ARG A 6 7.46 15.96 13.35
N ILE A 7 8.23 16.09 12.27
CA ILE A 7 7.69 16.15 10.91
C ILE A 7 7.11 14.78 10.52
N ARG A 8 5.93 14.74 9.91
CA ARG A 8 5.35 13.50 9.36
C ARG A 8 5.81 13.29 7.92
N PHE A 9 5.88 12.03 7.48
CA PHE A 9 6.30 11.64 6.15
C PHE A 9 5.18 10.90 5.45
N ILE A 10 4.91 11.24 4.20
CA ILE A 10 3.93 10.55 3.37
C ILE A 10 4.59 10.07 2.08
N HIS A 11 4.33 8.82 1.71
CA HIS A 11 4.58 8.35 0.35
C HIS A 11 3.52 8.93 -0.58
N LEU A 12 3.89 9.79 -1.53
CA LEU A 12 2.94 10.43 -2.46
C LEU A 12 3.46 10.29 -3.90
N VAL A 13 3.32 9.15 -4.56
CA VAL A 13 2.43 7.99 -4.25
C VAL A 13 3.16 6.65 -4.41
N THR A 14 2.77 5.64 -3.63
CA THR A 14 3.17 4.24 -3.86
C THR A 14 2.18 3.57 -4.80
N LEU A 15 2.67 3.06 -5.93
CA LEU A 15 1.85 2.40 -6.94
C LEU A 15 1.67 0.91 -6.61
N LEU A 16 0.43 0.48 -6.36
CA LEU A 16 0.11 -0.89 -5.91
C LEU A 16 -0.28 -1.92 -7.00
N PRO A 17 -0.25 -1.65 -8.32
CA PRO A 17 -0.28 -2.75 -9.28
C PRO A 17 0.84 -3.75 -9.01
N THR A 18 0.49 -5.04 -9.07
CA THR A 18 1.29 -6.17 -8.58
C THR A 18 2.74 -6.18 -9.09
N ARG A 19 2.93 -5.85 -10.37
CA ARG A 19 4.23 -5.86 -11.05
C ARG A 19 5.05 -4.58 -10.86
N MET A 20 4.43 -3.51 -10.35
CA MET A 20 5.16 -2.28 -9.96
C MET A 20 5.67 -2.42 -8.53
N ASN A 21 4.77 -2.70 -7.58
CA ASN A 21 5.14 -3.00 -6.21
C ASN A 21 4.23 -4.09 -5.66
N HIS A 22 4.81 -5.20 -5.24
CA HIS A 22 4.07 -6.25 -4.54
C HIS A 22 3.58 -5.71 -3.19
N ALA A 23 2.26 -5.69 -2.96
CA ALA A 23 1.64 -5.04 -1.80
C ALA A 23 2.17 -5.55 -0.44
N LEU A 24 2.46 -6.84 -0.31
CA LEU A 24 3.07 -7.37 0.92
C LEU A 24 4.46 -6.76 1.22
N ARG A 25 5.26 -6.47 0.19
CA ARG A 25 6.57 -5.83 0.35
C ARG A 25 6.43 -4.35 0.71
N VAL A 26 5.37 -3.70 0.21
CA VAL A 26 5.02 -2.33 0.60
C VAL A 26 4.64 -2.30 2.08
N ALA A 27 3.79 -3.23 2.55
CA ALA A 27 3.42 -3.33 3.96
C ALA A 27 4.65 -3.46 4.86
N GLU A 28 5.57 -4.37 4.55
CA GLU A 28 6.80 -4.60 5.33
C GLU A 28 7.66 -3.34 5.42
N ARG A 29 7.84 -2.62 4.31
CA ARG A 29 8.60 -1.37 4.27
C ARG A 29 7.94 -0.28 5.11
N VAL A 30 6.64 -0.07 4.93
CA VAL A 30 5.89 0.96 5.66
C VAL A 30 5.89 0.66 7.16
N ALA A 31 5.70 -0.59 7.58
CA ALA A 31 5.81 -0.98 8.99
C ALA A 31 7.21 -0.71 9.56
N THR A 32 8.25 -1.00 8.78
CA THR A 32 9.64 -0.72 9.17
C THR A 32 9.86 0.78 9.34
N GLU A 33 9.44 1.59 8.37
CA GLU A 33 9.56 3.05 8.42
C GLU A 33 8.72 3.66 9.55
N ASP A 34 7.55 3.09 9.82
CA ASP A 34 6.70 3.50 10.94
C ASP A 34 7.43 3.34 12.28
N ILE A 35 8.08 2.19 12.49
CA ILE A 35 8.94 1.95 13.67
C ILE A 35 10.13 2.93 13.69
N LEU A 36 10.88 3.03 12.59
CA LEU A 36 12.07 3.89 12.52
C LEU A 36 11.75 5.37 12.71
N SER A 37 10.52 5.76 12.40
CA SER A 37 10.03 7.13 12.55
C SER A 37 9.34 7.39 13.88
N ASN A 38 9.10 6.36 14.69
CA ASN A 38 8.26 6.44 15.88
C ASN A 38 6.84 6.97 15.56
N GLY A 39 6.17 6.33 14.60
CA GLY A 39 4.74 6.57 14.34
C GLY A 39 4.43 7.78 13.46
N ARG A 40 5.31 8.11 12.51
CA ARG A 40 5.23 9.34 11.70
C ARG A 40 5.07 9.09 10.21
N VAL A 41 4.76 7.87 9.79
CA VAL A 41 4.59 7.52 8.37
C VAL A 41 3.12 7.49 7.99
N GLU A 42 2.86 7.88 6.75
CA GLU A 42 1.59 7.70 6.06
C GLU A 42 1.86 7.08 4.69
N LEU A 43 0.95 6.21 4.26
CA LEU A 43 1.01 5.53 2.99
C LEU A 43 -0.01 6.14 2.04
N GLY A 44 0.43 7.05 1.16
CA GLY A 44 -0.36 7.46 0.02
C GLY A 44 -0.19 6.46 -1.13
N THR A 45 -1.31 5.98 -1.66
CA THR A 45 -1.36 4.91 -2.65
C THR A 45 -1.93 5.40 -3.97
N GLY A 46 -1.59 4.71 -5.06
CA GLY A 46 -2.18 4.96 -6.37
C GLY A 46 -2.20 3.73 -7.26
N ARG A 47 -3.08 3.76 -8.26
CA ARG A 47 -3.19 2.71 -9.28
C ARG A 47 -2.29 2.93 -10.51
N GLY A 48 -1.64 4.09 -10.61
CA GLY A 48 -0.91 4.54 -11.81
C GLY A 48 -1.87 5.15 -12.84
N ASN A 49 -1.48 6.28 -13.44
CA ASN A 49 -2.37 7.08 -14.30
C ASN A 49 -1.93 7.13 -15.78
N THR A 50 -0.67 6.82 -16.10
CA THR A 50 -0.17 6.84 -17.48
C THR A 50 0.03 5.43 -18.00
N THR A 51 -0.52 5.16 -19.20
CA THR A 51 -0.34 3.89 -19.91
C THR A 51 1.15 3.59 -20.16
N LEU A 52 1.97 4.63 -20.36
CA LEU A 52 3.41 4.49 -20.53
C LEU A 52 4.08 3.90 -19.28
N ALA A 53 3.77 4.42 -18.09
CA ALA A 53 4.34 3.90 -16.84
C ALA A 53 3.83 2.48 -16.55
N LEU A 54 2.54 2.20 -16.77
CA LEU A 54 1.97 0.88 -16.52
C LEU A 54 2.59 -0.19 -17.44
N ARG A 55 2.72 0.11 -18.74
CA ARG A 55 3.32 -0.82 -19.71
C ARG A 55 4.79 -1.10 -19.45
N ALA A 56 5.54 -0.14 -18.90
CA ALA A 56 6.94 -0.34 -18.51
C ALA A 56 7.12 -1.45 -17.45
N PHE A 57 6.08 -1.74 -16.65
CA PHE A 57 6.05 -2.82 -15.68
C PHE A 57 5.09 -3.95 -16.08
N GLU A 58 4.69 -4.01 -17.35
CA GLU A 58 3.80 -5.04 -17.89
C GLU A 58 2.46 -5.12 -17.14
N VAL A 59 1.94 -3.99 -16.67
CA VAL A 59 0.61 -3.88 -16.06
C VAL A 59 -0.40 -3.52 -17.13
N ASP A 60 -1.47 -4.31 -17.25
CA ASP A 60 -2.61 -3.95 -18.06
C ASP A 60 -3.36 -2.75 -17.44
N PRO A 61 -3.53 -1.62 -18.16
CA PRO A 61 -4.30 -0.49 -17.69
C PRO A 61 -5.76 -0.82 -17.31
N SER A 62 -6.34 -1.90 -17.86
CA SER A 62 -7.70 -2.34 -17.52
C SER A 62 -7.78 -2.97 -16.12
N GLU A 63 -6.68 -3.58 -15.64
CA GLU A 63 -6.63 -4.29 -14.36
C GLU A 63 -6.10 -3.42 -13.21
N ASN A 64 -5.43 -2.31 -13.51
CA ASN A 64 -4.67 -1.56 -12.50
C ASN A 64 -5.50 -1.11 -11.28
N LYS A 65 -6.79 -0.80 -11.48
CA LYS A 65 -7.72 -0.40 -10.41
C LYS A 65 -8.09 -1.60 -9.53
N ALA A 66 -8.27 -2.78 -10.12
CA ALA A 66 -8.55 -4.01 -9.39
C ALA A 66 -7.33 -4.44 -8.57
N GLN A 67 -6.15 -4.49 -9.20
CA GLN A 67 -4.87 -4.79 -8.54
C GLN A 67 -4.57 -3.84 -7.37
N TRP A 68 -4.79 -2.54 -7.55
CA TRP A 68 -4.59 -1.53 -6.50
C TRP A 68 -5.53 -1.74 -5.30
N ARG A 69 -6.82 -2.01 -5.56
CA ARG A 69 -7.82 -2.23 -4.51
C ARG A 69 -7.50 -3.49 -3.70
N GLU A 70 -7.20 -4.58 -4.40
CA GLU A 70 -6.78 -5.85 -3.78
C GLU A 70 -5.50 -5.66 -2.97
N GLY A 71 -4.55 -4.87 -3.48
CA GLY A 71 -3.33 -4.51 -2.77
C GLY A 71 -3.57 -3.76 -1.46
N ILE A 72 -4.54 -2.84 -1.41
CA ILE A 72 -4.91 -2.15 -0.16
C ILE A 72 -5.48 -3.12 0.85
N GLU A 73 -6.42 -3.98 0.45
CA GLU A 73 -7.01 -4.98 1.36
C GLU A 73 -5.94 -5.93 1.90
N LEU A 74 -5.02 -6.38 1.05
CA LEU A 74 -3.89 -7.20 1.47
C LEU A 74 -3.01 -6.49 2.51
N ILE A 75 -2.70 -5.21 2.31
CA ILE A 75 -1.90 -4.40 3.25
C ILE A 75 -2.63 -4.28 4.60
N ARG A 76 -3.95 -4.04 4.59
CA ARG A 76 -4.76 -3.94 5.81
C ARG A 76 -4.75 -5.24 6.60
N HIS A 77 -4.96 -6.39 5.96
CA HIS A 77 -4.82 -7.70 6.59
C HIS A 77 -3.41 -7.91 7.16
N ALA A 78 -2.38 -7.58 6.37
CA ALA A 78 -0.99 -7.72 6.81
C ALA A 78 -0.67 -6.89 8.06
N PHE A 79 -1.26 -5.70 8.20
CA PHE A 79 -1.09 -4.87 9.39
C PHE A 79 -1.93 -5.34 10.58
N LEU A 80 -3.22 -5.64 10.38
CA LEU A 80 -4.17 -5.92 11.46
C LEU A 80 -4.03 -7.31 12.05
N ASP A 81 -3.85 -8.34 11.22
CA ASP A 81 -4.00 -9.73 11.63
C ASP A 81 -2.66 -10.34 12.04
N ASP A 82 -2.58 -11.00 13.21
CA ASP A 82 -1.35 -11.64 13.66
C ASP A 82 -0.81 -12.67 12.66
N VAL A 83 -1.70 -13.52 12.14
CA VAL A 83 -1.45 -14.45 11.04
C VAL A 83 -2.59 -14.31 10.05
N PHE A 84 -2.29 -14.13 8.77
CA PHE A 84 -3.28 -14.03 7.71
C PHE A 84 -2.90 -14.88 6.50
N SER A 85 -3.91 -15.23 5.71
CA SER A 85 -3.76 -15.77 4.36
C SER A 85 -4.67 -14.98 3.44
N TYR A 86 -4.33 -14.90 2.16
CA TYR A 86 -5.11 -14.13 1.20
C TYR A 86 -5.20 -14.88 -0.13
N VAL A 87 -6.42 -15.04 -0.64
CA VAL A 87 -6.66 -15.65 -1.96
C VAL A 87 -7.61 -14.74 -2.72
N GLY A 88 -7.05 -13.87 -3.53
CA GLY A 88 -7.78 -13.01 -4.45
C GLY A 88 -7.44 -13.31 -5.91
N GLU A 89 -7.85 -12.41 -6.79
CA GLU A 89 -7.62 -12.53 -8.23
C GLU A 89 -6.15 -12.27 -8.58
N HIS A 90 -5.53 -11.31 -7.89
CA HIS A 90 -4.17 -10.85 -8.17
C HIS A 90 -3.14 -11.30 -7.14
N TYR A 91 -3.56 -11.68 -5.93
CA TYR A 91 -2.66 -12.14 -4.86
C TYR A 91 -3.06 -13.51 -4.32
N LYS A 92 -2.05 -14.36 -4.11
CA LYS A 92 -2.18 -15.64 -3.39
C LYS A 92 -1.08 -15.72 -2.34
N ILE A 93 -1.46 -15.48 -1.09
CA ILE A 93 -0.55 -15.41 0.06
C ILE A 93 -0.86 -16.58 1.00
N PRO A 94 0.09 -17.51 1.22
CA PRO A 94 -0.08 -18.57 2.21
C PRO A 94 -0.13 -17.99 3.64
N PRO A 95 -0.66 -18.75 4.63
CA PRO A 95 -0.71 -18.31 6.02
C PRO A 95 0.64 -17.79 6.52
N ARG A 96 0.67 -16.54 6.96
CA ARG A 96 1.89 -15.88 7.45
C ARG A 96 1.59 -14.67 8.32
N SER A 97 2.59 -14.23 9.07
CA SER A 97 2.61 -12.93 9.73
C SER A 97 3.39 -11.91 8.90
N LEU A 98 3.01 -10.64 9.01
CA LEU A 98 3.88 -9.54 8.59
C LEU A 98 4.91 -9.27 9.68
N VAL A 99 6.19 -9.21 9.29
CA VAL A 99 7.29 -8.86 10.19
C VAL A 99 8.13 -7.77 9.52
N PRO A 100 8.31 -6.60 10.16
CA PRO A 100 7.74 -6.20 11.45
C PRO A 100 6.25 -5.77 11.36
N LYS A 101 5.59 -5.64 12.51
CA LYS A 101 4.28 -4.98 12.64
C LYS A 101 4.45 -3.46 12.81
N PRO A 102 3.54 -2.63 12.28
CA PRO A 102 3.63 -1.18 12.49
C PRO A 102 3.43 -0.81 13.96
N LEU A 103 3.93 0.37 14.34
CA LEU A 103 3.77 0.95 15.67
C LEU A 103 2.40 1.63 15.83
N GLN A 104 1.91 2.28 14.77
CA GLN A 104 0.62 2.98 14.79
C GLN A 104 -0.56 2.01 14.83
N THR A 105 -1.57 2.35 15.65
CA THR A 105 -2.86 1.62 15.72
C THR A 105 -3.97 2.46 15.08
N PRO A 106 -4.85 1.89 14.22
CA PRO A 106 -4.87 0.50 13.77
C PRO A 106 -3.73 0.13 12.79
N TYR A 107 -3.20 1.12 12.06
CA TYR A 107 -2.04 1.03 11.16
C TYR A 107 -1.67 2.46 10.70
N PRO A 108 -0.53 2.67 10.02
CA PRO A 108 -0.18 3.97 9.44
C PRO A 108 -1.28 4.44 8.46
N PRO A 109 -1.76 5.70 8.53
CA PRO A 109 -2.84 6.19 7.68
C PRO A 109 -2.59 5.89 6.21
N ILE A 110 -3.61 5.32 5.56
CA ILE A 110 -3.57 4.99 4.15
C ILE A 110 -4.45 6.00 3.42
N SER A 111 -3.89 6.68 2.42
CA SER A 111 -4.63 7.58 1.54
C SER A 111 -4.57 7.10 0.10
N ALA A 112 -5.52 7.57 -0.71
CA ALA A 112 -5.65 7.21 -2.12
C ALA A 112 -5.56 8.44 -3.00
N ALA A 113 -4.71 8.39 -4.03
CA ALA A 113 -4.69 9.42 -5.05
C ALA A 113 -5.96 9.36 -5.90
N ALA A 114 -6.76 10.42 -5.86
CA ALA A 114 -8.01 10.54 -6.59
C ALA A 114 -7.92 11.65 -7.65
N GLY A 115 -7.76 11.26 -8.91
CA GLY A 115 -7.74 12.19 -10.06
C GLY A 115 -8.97 12.08 -10.97
N SER A 116 -9.93 11.23 -10.64
CA SER A 116 -11.19 11.06 -11.38
C SER A 116 -12.37 11.01 -10.42
N PRO A 117 -13.60 11.39 -10.82
CA PRO A 117 -14.79 11.29 -9.95
C PRO A 117 -14.96 9.91 -9.32
N SER A 118 -14.79 8.85 -10.12
CA SER A 118 -14.85 7.46 -9.64
C SER A 118 -13.78 7.11 -8.61
N SER A 119 -12.63 7.80 -8.62
CA SER A 119 -11.57 7.61 -7.64
C SER A 119 -11.82 8.41 -6.37
N VAL A 120 -12.51 9.57 -6.47
CA VAL A 120 -12.94 10.35 -5.32
C VAL A 120 -13.99 9.56 -4.52
N GLU A 121 -14.97 8.98 -5.20
CA GLU A 121 -15.98 8.10 -4.56
C GLU A 121 -15.36 6.89 -3.87
N THR A 122 -14.28 6.33 -4.42
CA THR A 122 -13.60 5.17 -3.79
C THR A 122 -12.76 5.59 -2.56
N ALA A 123 -12.43 6.88 -2.43
CA ALA A 123 -11.61 7.40 -1.34
C ALA A 123 -12.44 8.06 -0.22
N ALA A 124 -13.72 8.32 -0.46
CA ALA A 124 -14.68 8.87 0.49
C ALA A 124 -15.26 7.77 1.39
#